data_AF-A0A934NC89-F1
#
_entry.id   AF-A0A934NC89-F1
#
_cell.length_a   1.000
_cell.length_b   1.000
_cell.length_c   1.000
_cell.angle_alpha   90.00
_cell.angle_beta   90.00
_cell.angle_gamma   90.00
#
_symmetry.space_group_name_H-M   'P 1'
#
loop_
_entity.id
_entity.type
_entity.pdbx_description
1 polymer ?
#
loop_
_entity_poly.entity_id
_entity_poly.type
_entity_poly.pdbx_seq_one_letter_code
_entity_poly.pdbx_strand_id
1 'polypeptide(L)'
;MPNSGFSSTLRECALETAWSLWTELGVNGPARRHSGIGVDLEPLIVTTAYLSQDDARLREESLDWCVSNYRFVSSDRLRNYLQTADDATQRAFHAYAATVRRIRRVSWPGDGTPYDFTPTGWSSPPDLSRPALLQLRLRAVFGVSARAEVLRWLLDQPARFFGVLELSMRSSYGKDNVADTLDFLVRAGIVTTSTMTTGGNLRVFRINGEGALVKALESWATVPQQRWDAVFRIVVQLLEFASTRAAQPAPRAVEIQQLLPILEGDLRWLGTFPALRQGVEAVNDDFDEWAIRAVRHWANLEATERRPDRTPKTDRSPSPRAPRSGL
;
A
#
# COMPACT_ATOMS: atom_id res chain seq x y z
N MET A 1 29.59 -9.77 17.87
CA MET A 1 28.99 -10.30 16.63
C MET A 1 28.07 -9.22 16.08
N PRO A 2 28.25 -8.69 14.88
CA PRO A 2 27.42 -7.57 14.44
C PRO A 2 26.01 -8.06 14.10
N ASN A 3 24.98 -7.32 14.52
CA ASN A 3 23.54 -7.57 14.35
C ASN A 3 23.10 -7.79 12.89
N SER A 4 23.33 -8.98 12.33
CA SER A 4 22.68 -9.44 11.09
C SER A 4 21.15 -9.48 11.21
N GLY A 5 20.64 -9.62 12.45
CA GLY A 5 19.21 -9.71 12.74
C GLY A 5 18.40 -8.47 12.38
N PHE A 6 18.93 -7.24 12.49
CA PHE A 6 18.14 -6.04 12.18
C PHE A 6 17.81 -5.95 10.68
N SER A 7 18.85 -6.00 9.83
CA SER A 7 18.69 -5.96 8.37
C SER A 7 17.86 -7.13 7.84
N SER A 8 18.12 -8.35 8.33
CA SER A 8 17.35 -9.53 7.92
C SER A 8 15.87 -9.41 8.34
N THR A 9 15.59 -8.97 9.57
CA THR A 9 14.21 -8.78 10.06
C THR A 9 13.45 -7.76 9.23
N LEU A 10 14.07 -6.62 8.93
CA LEU A 10 13.45 -5.60 8.07
C LEU A 10 13.13 -6.16 6.68
N ARG A 11 14.08 -6.87 6.07
CA ARG A 11 13.94 -7.47 4.74
C ARG A 11 12.82 -8.52 4.71
N GLU A 12 12.82 -9.42 5.69
CA GLU A 12 11.77 -10.43 5.85
C GLU A 12 10.38 -9.79 5.98
N CYS A 13 10.22 -8.76 6.82
CA CYS A 13 8.94 -8.07 6.97
C CYS A 13 8.51 -7.35 5.68
N ALA A 14 9.45 -6.73 4.96
CA ALA A 14 9.17 -6.06 3.69
C ALA A 14 8.70 -7.07 2.62
N LEU A 15 9.36 -8.22 2.53
CA LEU A 15 8.98 -9.31 1.62
C LEU A 15 7.61 -9.90 1.99
N GLU A 16 7.35 -10.14 3.27
CA GLU A 16 6.03 -10.61 3.75
C GLU A 16 4.90 -9.62 3.41
N THR A 17 5.17 -8.32 3.52
CA THR A 17 4.24 -7.25 3.12
C THR A 17 3.93 -7.34 1.62
N ALA A 18 4.97 -7.37 0.78
CA ALA A 18 4.82 -7.43 -0.67
C ALA A 18 4.08 -8.70 -1.11
N TRP A 19 4.50 -9.87 -0.63
CA TRP A 19 3.84 -11.15 -0.90
C TRP A 19 2.37 -11.11 -0.52
N SER A 20 2.06 -10.56 0.64
CA SER A 20 0.69 -10.54 1.12
C SER A 20 -0.21 -9.65 0.27
N LEU A 21 0.27 -8.48 -0.15
CA LEU A 21 -0.46 -7.58 -1.05
C LEU A 21 -0.64 -8.18 -2.45
N TRP A 22 0.38 -8.83 -3.01
CA TRP A 22 0.26 -9.57 -4.27
C TRP A 22 -0.74 -10.72 -4.18
N THR A 23 -0.81 -11.40 -3.03
CA THR A 23 -1.78 -12.47 -2.81
C THR A 23 -3.22 -11.94 -2.78
N GLU A 24 -3.45 -10.70 -2.33
CA GLU A 24 -4.76 -10.03 -2.47
C GLU A 24 -5.12 -9.79 -3.94
N LEU A 25 -4.12 -9.53 -4.80
CA LEU A 25 -4.29 -9.36 -6.24
C LEU A 25 -4.48 -10.67 -7.02
N GLY A 26 -4.47 -11.83 -6.34
CA GLY A 26 -4.69 -13.14 -6.96
C GLY A 26 -3.42 -13.90 -7.33
N VAL A 27 -2.23 -13.38 -6.98
CA VAL A 27 -0.97 -14.12 -7.08
C VAL A 27 -0.96 -15.28 -6.08
N ASN A 28 -0.35 -16.41 -6.44
CA ASN A 28 -0.20 -17.56 -5.55
C ASN A 28 0.95 -17.35 -4.55
N GLY A 29 0.68 -16.55 -3.53
CA GLY A 29 1.60 -16.29 -2.42
C GLY A 29 1.31 -17.09 -1.15
N PRO A 30 2.22 -17.01 -0.15
CA PRO A 30 2.18 -17.85 1.05
C PRO A 30 1.01 -17.51 1.99
N ALA A 31 0.55 -16.25 2.04
CA ALA A 31 -0.50 -15.82 2.94
C ALA A 31 -1.19 -14.53 2.51
N ARG A 32 -2.50 -14.44 2.77
CA ARG A 32 -3.32 -13.22 2.68
C ARG A 32 -3.50 -12.61 4.06
N ARG A 33 -2.93 -11.43 4.27
CA ARG A 33 -2.99 -10.66 5.52
C ARG A 33 -3.55 -9.25 5.32
N HIS A 34 -3.76 -8.81 4.08
CA HIS A 34 -4.14 -7.42 3.77
C HIS A 34 -5.57 -7.29 3.23
N SER A 35 -6.44 -8.27 3.51
CA SER A 35 -7.84 -8.24 3.08
C SER A 35 -8.65 -7.09 3.71
N GLY A 36 -8.20 -6.57 4.86
CA GLY A 36 -8.82 -5.49 5.61
C GLY A 36 -8.30 -4.08 5.29
N ILE A 37 -7.47 -3.91 4.25
CA ILE A 37 -6.88 -2.62 3.89
C ILE A 37 -6.72 -2.51 2.38
N GLY A 38 -6.96 -1.32 1.82
CA GLY A 38 -6.88 -1.09 0.37
C GLY A 38 -5.46 -1.27 -0.17
N VAL A 39 -5.31 -2.06 -1.24
CA VAL A 39 -4.07 -2.21 -2.01
C VAL A 39 -3.86 -0.97 -2.89
N ASP A 40 -2.60 -0.55 -3.04
CA ASP A 40 -2.21 0.43 -4.05
C ASP A 40 -1.21 -0.19 -5.04
N LEU A 41 -1.64 -0.32 -6.30
CA LEU A 41 -0.96 -1.14 -7.30
C LEU A 41 0.40 -0.58 -7.72
N GLU A 42 0.49 0.70 -8.09
CA GLU A 42 1.75 1.24 -8.62
C GLU A 42 2.88 1.34 -7.58
N PRO A 43 2.64 1.81 -6.33
CA PRO A 43 3.67 1.75 -5.28
C PRO A 43 4.13 0.31 -5.01
N LEU A 44 3.19 -0.65 -5.02
CA LEU A 44 3.52 -2.06 -4.85
C LEU A 44 4.42 -2.58 -5.97
N ILE A 45 4.11 -2.28 -7.24
CA ILE A 45 4.94 -2.68 -8.38
C ILE A 45 6.34 -2.08 -8.28
N VAL A 46 6.45 -0.76 -8.07
CA VAL A 46 7.74 -0.06 -8.00
C VAL A 46 8.62 -0.62 -6.88
N THR A 47 8.04 -0.83 -5.70
CA THR A 47 8.78 -1.35 -4.55
C THR A 47 9.10 -2.83 -4.69
N THR A 48 8.21 -3.60 -5.30
CA THR A 48 8.47 -5.02 -5.60
C THR A 48 9.67 -5.17 -6.53
N ALA A 49 9.84 -4.29 -7.51
CA ALA A 49 11.03 -4.33 -8.37
C ALA A 49 12.32 -4.25 -7.55
N TYR A 50 12.38 -3.39 -6.54
CA TYR A 50 13.50 -3.30 -5.59
C TYR A 50 13.61 -4.57 -4.74
N LEU A 51 12.55 -4.98 -4.03
CA LEU A 51 12.57 -6.14 -3.12
C LEU A 51 12.85 -7.47 -3.82
N SER A 52 12.48 -7.58 -5.09
CA SER A 52 12.64 -8.80 -5.88
C SER A 52 14.10 -9.13 -6.22
N GLN A 53 15.05 -8.27 -5.86
CA GLN A 53 16.47 -8.58 -5.94
C GLN A 53 16.85 -9.72 -4.99
N ASP A 54 16.13 -9.88 -3.88
CA ASP A 54 16.37 -10.93 -2.89
C ASP A 54 15.41 -12.12 -3.00
N ASP A 55 14.33 -11.99 -3.79
CA ASP A 55 13.32 -13.04 -4.00
C ASP A 55 12.97 -13.16 -5.49
N ALA A 56 13.56 -14.16 -6.15
CA ALA A 56 13.32 -14.45 -7.55
C ALA A 56 11.88 -14.88 -7.84
N ARG A 57 11.24 -15.60 -6.91
CA ARG A 57 9.85 -16.05 -7.09
C ARG A 57 8.90 -14.87 -7.02
N LEU A 58 9.11 -13.95 -6.07
CA LEU A 58 8.34 -12.70 -6.01
C LEU A 58 8.46 -11.93 -7.32
N ARG A 59 9.66 -11.86 -7.90
CA ARG A 59 9.89 -11.22 -9.21
C ARG A 59 9.05 -11.84 -10.32
N GLU A 60 9.12 -13.16 -10.48
CA GLU A 60 8.46 -13.89 -11.56
C GLU A 60 6.95 -13.81 -11.45
N GLU A 61 6.40 -14.06 -10.27
CA GLU A 61 4.96 -14.05 -10.02
C GLU A 61 4.35 -12.65 -10.20
N SER A 62 5.03 -11.62 -9.69
CA SER A 62 4.58 -10.24 -9.87
C SER A 62 4.70 -9.77 -11.33
N LEU A 63 5.73 -10.19 -12.07
CA LEU A 63 5.87 -9.90 -13.50
C LEU A 63 4.79 -10.60 -14.32
N ASP A 64 4.50 -11.87 -14.02
CA ASP A 64 3.42 -12.63 -14.67
C ASP A 64 2.07 -11.93 -14.45
N TRP A 65 1.82 -11.44 -13.23
CA TRP A 65 0.62 -10.68 -12.94
C TRP A 65 0.58 -9.38 -13.73
N CYS A 66 1.67 -8.62 -13.75
CA CYS A 66 1.77 -7.35 -14.48
C CYS A 66 1.54 -7.53 -15.98
N VAL A 67 2.06 -8.61 -16.56
CA VAL A 67 1.87 -8.96 -17.98
C VAL A 67 0.43 -9.39 -18.26
N SER A 68 -0.19 -10.13 -17.36
CA SER A 68 -1.58 -10.62 -17.54
C SER A 68 -2.63 -9.54 -17.29
N ASN A 69 -2.36 -8.64 -16.35
CA ASN A 69 -3.31 -7.63 -15.85
C ASN A 69 -2.89 -6.19 -16.17
N TYR A 70 -2.00 -5.99 -17.15
CA TYR A 70 -1.40 -4.69 -17.50
C TYR A 70 -2.40 -3.54 -17.70
N ARG A 71 -3.64 -3.86 -18.12
CA ARG A 71 -4.71 -2.87 -18.35
C ARG A 71 -5.16 -2.17 -17.08
N PHE A 72 -4.88 -2.72 -15.91
CA PHE A 72 -5.15 -2.05 -14.63
C PHE A 72 -4.06 -1.08 -14.24
N VAL A 73 -2.87 -1.10 -14.86
CA VAL A 73 -1.71 -0.33 -14.39
C VAL A 73 -1.65 1.06 -15.05
N SER A 74 -1.49 2.09 -14.23
CA SER A 74 -1.37 3.49 -14.64
C SER A 74 0.09 3.84 -14.91
N SER A 75 0.42 4.10 -16.19
CA SER A 75 1.77 4.55 -16.57
C SER A 75 2.09 5.94 -16.01
N ASP A 76 1.08 6.80 -15.84
CA ASP A 76 1.25 8.13 -15.25
C ASP A 76 1.60 8.02 -13.76
N ARG A 77 0.88 7.18 -13.00
CA ARG A 77 1.19 7.00 -11.58
C ARG A 77 2.55 6.34 -11.39
N LEU A 78 2.91 5.34 -12.20
CA LEU A 78 4.27 4.77 -12.19
C LEU A 78 5.32 5.88 -12.35
N ARG A 79 5.14 6.77 -13.33
CA ARG A 79 6.07 7.88 -13.59
C ARG A 79 6.16 8.83 -12.41
N ASN A 80 5.03 9.22 -11.85
CA ASN A 80 4.97 10.16 -10.73
C ASN A 80 5.57 9.56 -9.44
N TYR A 81 5.39 8.26 -9.20
CA TYR A 81 6.02 7.59 -8.07
C TYR A 81 7.53 7.52 -8.19
N LEU A 82 8.05 7.20 -9.39
CA LEU A 82 9.50 7.14 -9.62
C LEU A 82 10.21 8.47 -9.38
N GLN A 83 9.54 9.61 -9.59
CA GLN A 83 10.12 10.93 -9.28
C GLN A 83 10.48 11.11 -7.80
N THR A 84 9.87 10.31 -6.91
CA THR A 84 10.12 10.34 -5.46
C THR A 84 10.88 9.12 -4.96
N ALA A 85 11.18 8.17 -5.84
CA ALA A 85 11.92 6.96 -5.51
C ALA A 85 13.43 7.24 -5.56
N ASP A 86 14.21 6.55 -4.74
CA ASP A 86 15.68 6.63 -4.80
C ASP A 86 16.24 5.95 -6.05
N ASP A 87 17.53 6.20 -6.31
CA ASP A 87 18.19 5.70 -7.52
C ASP A 87 18.22 4.16 -7.58
N ALA A 88 18.33 3.48 -6.44
CA ALA A 88 18.33 2.02 -6.38
C ALA A 88 16.98 1.44 -6.81
N THR A 89 15.89 2.01 -6.29
CA THR A 89 14.52 1.64 -6.66
C THR A 89 14.23 1.98 -8.11
N GLN A 90 14.65 3.15 -8.60
CA GLN A 90 14.49 3.53 -10.01
C GLN A 90 15.20 2.54 -10.93
N ARG A 91 16.47 2.21 -10.66
CA ARG A 91 17.22 1.22 -11.46
C ARG A 91 16.55 -0.15 -11.46
N ALA A 92 16.10 -0.62 -10.30
CA ALA A 92 15.41 -1.91 -10.18
C ALA A 92 14.11 -1.92 -11.01
N PHE A 93 13.33 -0.83 -10.93
CA PHE A 93 12.10 -0.69 -11.69
C PHE A 93 12.34 -0.60 -13.21
N HIS A 94 13.43 0.01 -13.68
CA HIS A 94 13.70 0.12 -15.11
C HIS A 94 13.82 -1.26 -15.80
N ALA A 95 14.50 -2.22 -15.18
CA ALA A 95 14.58 -3.60 -15.67
C ALA A 95 13.20 -4.28 -15.67
N TYR A 96 12.43 -4.05 -14.61
CA TYR A 96 11.06 -4.55 -14.46
C TYR A 96 10.13 -4.04 -15.57
N ALA A 97 10.12 -2.72 -15.80
CA ALA A 97 9.33 -2.08 -16.83
C ALA A 97 9.74 -2.52 -18.25
N ALA A 98 11.04 -2.64 -18.52
CA ALA A 98 11.54 -3.15 -19.79
C ALA A 98 11.06 -4.59 -20.06
N THR A 99 10.99 -5.43 -19.02
CA THR A 99 10.49 -6.80 -19.11
C THR A 99 9.02 -6.84 -19.54
N VAL A 100 8.17 -6.01 -18.92
CA VAL A 100 6.75 -5.92 -19.29
C VAL A 100 6.59 -5.37 -20.71
N ARG A 101 7.35 -4.32 -21.09
CA ARG A 101 7.31 -3.74 -22.44
C ARG A 101 7.78 -4.70 -23.54
N ARG A 102 8.66 -5.64 -23.22
CA ARG A 102 9.08 -6.71 -24.16
C ARG A 102 7.91 -7.59 -24.58
N ILE A 103 6.92 -7.77 -23.70
CA ILE A 103 5.82 -8.73 -23.88
C ILE A 103 4.48 -8.04 -24.17
N ARG A 104 4.27 -6.82 -23.67
CA ARG A 104 3.04 -6.03 -23.82
C ARG A 104 3.35 -4.64 -24.38
N ARG A 105 2.46 -4.14 -25.23
CA ARG A 105 2.52 -2.76 -25.75
C ARG A 105 1.99 -1.80 -24.69
N VAL A 106 2.88 -1.32 -23.81
CA VAL A 106 2.58 -0.37 -22.73
C VAL A 106 3.60 0.76 -22.69
N SER A 107 3.22 1.90 -22.11
CA SER A 107 4.06 3.11 -22.00
C SER A 107 4.70 3.28 -20.62
N TRP A 108 4.99 2.17 -19.93
CA TRP A 108 5.62 2.20 -18.61
C TRP A 108 6.94 2.97 -18.67
N PRO A 109 7.26 3.82 -17.68
CA PRO A 109 8.46 4.66 -17.68
C PRO A 109 9.76 3.86 -17.46
N GLY A 110 10.89 4.52 -17.69
CA GLY A 110 12.24 3.99 -17.39
C GLY A 110 12.83 3.15 -18.51
N ASP A 111 14.15 3.17 -18.63
CA ASP A 111 14.93 2.44 -19.65
C ASP A 111 15.94 1.54 -18.95
N GLY A 112 15.80 0.22 -19.14
CA GLY A 112 16.62 -0.79 -18.50
C GLY A 112 16.67 -2.09 -19.29
N THR A 113 17.53 -3.00 -18.88
CA THR A 113 17.66 -4.32 -19.52
C THR A 113 16.56 -5.24 -18.99
N PRO A 114 15.74 -5.85 -19.86
CA PRO A 114 14.69 -6.77 -19.42
C PRO A 114 15.30 -8.02 -18.78
N TYR A 115 14.63 -8.57 -17.77
CA TYR A 115 14.95 -9.87 -17.22
C TYR A 115 14.72 -10.98 -18.25
N ASP A 116 15.45 -12.09 -18.09
CA ASP A 116 15.09 -13.32 -18.79
C ASP A 116 13.84 -13.92 -18.14
N PHE A 117 12.69 -13.54 -18.70
CA PHE A 117 11.38 -13.87 -18.16
C PHE A 117 10.44 -14.33 -19.28
N THR A 118 9.79 -15.46 -19.04
CA THR A 118 8.71 -16.00 -19.88
C THR A 118 7.43 -16.07 -19.05
N PRO A 119 6.33 -15.42 -19.47
CA PRO A 119 5.06 -15.50 -18.75
C PRO A 119 4.59 -16.94 -18.64
N THR A 120 4.19 -17.34 -17.43
CA THR A 120 3.59 -18.65 -17.18
C THR A 120 2.09 -18.61 -17.48
N GLY A 121 1.47 -17.43 -17.37
CA GLY A 121 0.02 -17.26 -17.50
C GLY A 121 -0.77 -17.85 -16.34
N TRP A 122 -0.09 -18.19 -15.23
CA TRP A 122 -0.72 -18.79 -14.05
C TRP A 122 -1.35 -17.74 -13.14
N SER A 123 -1.01 -16.46 -13.34
CA SER A 123 -1.70 -15.35 -12.67
C SER A 123 -3.18 -15.36 -13.01
N SER A 124 -4.00 -15.60 -12.00
CA SER A 124 -5.46 -15.47 -12.13
C SER A 124 -5.85 -13.98 -12.21
N PRO A 125 -6.91 -13.63 -12.96
CA PRO A 125 -7.49 -12.30 -12.89
C PRO A 125 -7.88 -11.98 -11.43
N PRO A 126 -7.62 -10.76 -10.94
CA PRO A 126 -8.00 -10.37 -9.59
C PRO A 126 -9.53 -10.41 -9.42
N ASP A 127 -10.00 -10.95 -8.29
CA ASP A 127 -11.40 -10.86 -7.89
C ASP A 127 -11.72 -9.45 -7.39
N LEU A 128 -12.28 -8.62 -8.28
CA LEU A 128 -12.60 -7.21 -8.01
C LEU A 128 -13.70 -7.01 -6.96
N SER A 129 -14.38 -8.07 -6.52
CA SER A 129 -15.35 -7.98 -5.43
C SER A 129 -14.68 -7.87 -4.06
N ARG A 130 -13.38 -8.22 -3.96
CA ARG A 130 -12.61 -8.14 -2.72
C ARG A 130 -12.50 -6.69 -2.23
N PRO A 131 -12.77 -6.43 -0.93
CA PRO A 131 -12.67 -5.09 -0.35
C PRO A 131 -11.34 -4.39 -0.59
N ALA A 132 -10.22 -5.12 -0.42
CA ALA A 132 -8.87 -4.60 -0.61
C ALA A 132 -8.60 -4.10 -2.03
N LEU A 133 -9.40 -4.50 -3.03
CA LEU A 133 -9.19 -4.18 -4.45
C LEU A 133 -10.08 -3.04 -4.96
N LEU A 134 -10.57 -2.17 -4.07
CA LEU A 134 -11.37 -0.99 -4.43
C LEU A 134 -10.76 -0.19 -5.58
N GLN A 135 -9.43 0.01 -5.59
CA GLN A 135 -8.73 0.71 -6.66
C GLN A 135 -8.97 0.05 -8.03
N LEU A 136 -8.75 -1.26 -8.15
CA LEU A 136 -8.89 -1.98 -9.41
C LEU A 136 -10.36 -2.04 -9.84
N ARG A 137 -11.27 -2.18 -8.88
CA ARG A 137 -12.72 -2.14 -9.12
C ARG A 137 -13.16 -0.78 -9.69
N LEU A 138 -12.67 0.32 -9.12
CA LEU A 138 -12.95 1.66 -9.65
C LEU A 138 -12.33 1.86 -11.04
N ARG A 139 -11.11 1.36 -11.28
CA ARG A 139 -10.46 1.41 -12.61
C ARG A 139 -11.22 0.61 -13.66
N ALA A 140 -11.84 -0.51 -13.29
CA ALA A 140 -12.66 -1.30 -14.21
C ALA A 140 -13.88 -0.52 -14.72
N VAL A 141 -14.41 0.42 -13.92
CA VAL A 141 -15.62 1.19 -14.25
C VAL A 141 -15.28 2.56 -14.84
N PHE A 142 -14.33 3.28 -14.24
CA PHE A 142 -14.00 4.67 -14.60
C PHE A 142 -12.75 4.80 -15.47
N GLY A 143 -12.12 3.67 -15.80
CA GLY A 143 -10.84 3.62 -16.48
C GLY A 143 -9.67 3.93 -15.55
N VAL A 144 -8.47 3.57 -15.99
CA VAL A 144 -7.20 3.90 -15.31
C VAL A 144 -6.93 5.40 -15.45
N SER A 145 -7.37 6.19 -14.47
CA SER A 145 -7.40 7.66 -14.56
C SER A 145 -7.38 8.33 -13.20
N ALA A 146 -7.13 9.64 -13.19
CA ALA A 146 -7.26 10.48 -11.99
C ALA A 146 -8.66 10.38 -11.36
N ARG A 147 -9.71 10.21 -12.17
CA ARG A 147 -11.09 10.04 -11.68
C ARG A 147 -11.25 8.83 -10.77
N ALA A 148 -10.70 7.68 -11.17
CA ALA A 148 -10.77 6.47 -10.35
C ALA A 148 -10.02 6.64 -9.01
N GLU A 149 -8.83 7.25 -9.04
CA GLU A 149 -8.02 7.44 -7.83
C GLU A 149 -8.57 8.53 -6.90
N VAL A 150 -9.09 9.63 -7.44
CA VAL A 150 -9.73 10.67 -6.63
C VAL A 150 -10.97 10.10 -5.93
N LEU A 151 -11.80 9.34 -6.65
CA LEU A 151 -12.96 8.67 -6.05
C LEU A 151 -12.55 7.68 -4.96
N ARG A 152 -11.48 6.89 -5.16
CA ARG A 152 -10.94 5.97 -4.15
C ARG A 152 -10.71 6.67 -2.81
N TRP A 153 -10.09 7.85 -2.82
CA TRP A 153 -9.78 8.60 -1.59
C TRP A 153 -10.97 9.36 -1.02
N LEU A 154 -11.88 9.86 -1.86
CA LEU A 154 -13.10 10.50 -1.39
C LEU A 154 -14.06 9.48 -0.75
N LEU A 155 -14.18 8.28 -1.31
CA LEU A 155 -15.03 7.20 -0.79
C LEU A 155 -14.49 6.58 0.50
N ASP A 156 -13.18 6.68 0.77
CA ASP A 156 -12.58 6.28 2.05
C ASP A 156 -13.14 7.09 3.23
N GLN A 157 -13.42 8.38 3.00
CA GLN A 157 -13.91 9.32 4.01
C GLN A 157 -14.99 10.21 3.42
N PRO A 158 -16.19 9.67 3.09
CA PRO A 158 -17.18 10.34 2.25
C PRO A 158 -17.73 11.63 2.88
N ALA A 159 -17.75 11.71 4.21
CA ALA A 159 -18.19 12.89 4.95
C ALA A 159 -17.14 14.02 5.03
N ARG A 160 -15.86 13.73 4.75
CA ARG A 160 -14.75 14.67 4.94
C ARG A 160 -14.53 15.53 3.69
N PHE A 161 -14.23 16.81 3.91
CA PHE A 161 -13.76 17.71 2.87
C PHE A 161 -12.26 17.55 2.61
N PHE A 162 -11.90 17.48 1.33
CA PHE A 162 -10.54 17.37 0.83
C PHE A 162 -10.18 18.55 -0.07
N GLY A 163 -8.93 19.02 0.01
CA GLY A 163 -8.37 19.99 -0.92
C GLY A 163 -7.72 19.32 -2.14
N VAL A 164 -7.56 20.08 -3.23
CA VAL A 164 -6.90 19.61 -4.48
C VAL A 164 -5.47 19.12 -4.21
N LEU A 165 -4.70 19.86 -3.40
CA LEU A 165 -3.31 19.51 -3.09
C LEU A 165 -3.22 18.15 -2.37
N GLU A 166 -4.08 17.93 -1.37
CA GLU A 166 -4.10 16.66 -0.65
C GLU A 166 -4.47 15.50 -1.58
N LEU A 167 -5.51 15.65 -2.40
CA LEU A 167 -5.93 14.61 -3.35
C LEU A 167 -4.85 14.35 -4.42
N SER A 168 -4.14 15.38 -4.87
CA SER A 168 -2.98 15.25 -5.76
C SER A 168 -1.89 14.38 -5.15
N MET A 169 -1.51 14.65 -3.88
CA MET A 169 -0.51 13.85 -3.17
C MET A 169 -0.96 12.41 -2.91
N ARG A 170 -2.25 12.19 -2.59
CA ARG A 170 -2.79 10.85 -2.31
C ARG A 170 -2.99 10.00 -3.58
N SER A 171 -3.44 10.61 -4.66
CA SER A 171 -3.73 9.91 -5.93
C SER A 171 -2.50 9.78 -6.83
N SER A 172 -1.42 10.51 -6.54
CA SER A 172 -0.24 10.64 -7.40
C SER A 172 -0.58 11.09 -8.82
N TYR A 173 -1.48 12.07 -8.92
CA TYR A 173 -1.79 12.82 -10.12
C TYR A 173 -1.51 14.31 -9.90
N GLY A 174 -1.15 15.02 -10.98
CA GLY A 174 -0.88 16.46 -10.93
C GLY A 174 -2.10 17.29 -10.51
N LYS A 175 -1.86 18.45 -9.91
CA LYS A 175 -2.91 19.32 -9.33
C LYS A 175 -3.96 19.73 -10.37
N ASP A 176 -3.54 20.06 -11.58
CA ASP A 176 -4.45 20.51 -12.65
C ASP A 176 -5.41 19.39 -13.07
N ASN A 177 -4.88 18.18 -13.31
CA ASN A 177 -5.69 17.00 -13.63
C ASN A 177 -6.68 16.65 -12.51
N VAL A 178 -6.24 16.76 -11.25
CA VAL A 178 -7.12 16.54 -10.09
C VAL A 178 -8.20 17.62 -9.99
N ALA A 179 -7.87 18.89 -10.21
CA ALA A 179 -8.83 20.00 -10.21
C ALA A 179 -9.88 19.82 -11.31
N ASP A 180 -9.45 19.55 -12.54
CA ASP A 180 -10.36 19.28 -13.67
C ASP A 180 -11.26 18.07 -13.39
N THR A 181 -10.68 16.99 -12.85
CA THR A 181 -11.44 15.80 -12.45
C THR A 181 -12.52 16.13 -11.43
N LEU A 182 -12.19 16.91 -10.40
CA LEU A 182 -13.14 17.33 -9.37
C LEU A 182 -14.24 18.22 -9.94
N ASP A 183 -13.91 19.14 -10.85
CA ASP A 183 -14.91 19.99 -11.51
C ASP A 183 -15.90 19.15 -12.34
N PHE A 184 -15.43 18.12 -13.05
CA PHE A 184 -16.32 17.18 -13.74
C PHE A 184 -17.16 16.34 -12.78
N LEU A 185 -16.58 15.86 -11.67
CA LEU A 185 -17.32 15.10 -10.67
C LEU A 185 -18.39 15.94 -9.94
N VAL A 186 -18.14 17.23 -9.75
CA VAL A 186 -19.13 18.20 -9.25
C VAL A 186 -20.26 18.37 -10.26
N ARG A 187 -19.94 18.58 -11.55
CA ARG A 187 -20.96 18.67 -12.61
C ARG A 187 -21.78 17.40 -12.76
N ALA A 188 -21.18 16.23 -12.52
CA ALA A 188 -21.87 14.95 -12.52
C ALA A 188 -22.69 14.68 -11.25
N GLY A 189 -22.65 15.57 -10.25
CA GLY A 189 -23.37 15.40 -8.99
C GLY A 189 -22.81 14.32 -8.07
N ILE A 190 -21.60 13.79 -8.34
CA ILE A 190 -20.93 12.77 -7.52
C ILE A 190 -20.21 13.41 -6.33
N VAL A 191 -19.72 14.63 -6.51
CA VAL A 191 -18.96 15.40 -5.52
C VAL A 191 -19.66 16.73 -5.26
N THR A 192 -19.64 17.19 -4.01
CA THR A 192 -20.04 18.55 -3.65
C THR A 192 -18.80 19.39 -3.37
N THR A 193 -18.87 20.69 -3.64
CA THR A 193 -17.79 21.64 -3.35
C THR A 193 -18.24 22.67 -2.30
N SER A 194 -17.29 23.12 -1.49
CA SER A 194 -17.45 24.19 -0.52
C SER A 194 -16.19 25.07 -0.50
N THR A 195 -16.24 26.19 0.18
CA THR A 195 -15.08 27.07 0.41
C THR A 195 -14.73 27.07 1.89
N MET A 196 -13.51 26.67 2.22
CA MET A 196 -12.97 26.78 3.58
C MET A 196 -12.27 28.12 3.77
N THR A 197 -12.86 28.98 4.60
CA THR A 197 -12.36 30.33 4.89
C THR A 197 -11.17 30.33 5.85
N THR A 198 -11.12 29.38 6.80
CA THR A 198 -10.03 29.24 7.79
C THR A 198 -8.65 28.94 7.16
N GLY A 199 -8.61 28.51 5.89
CA GLY A 199 -7.39 28.16 5.16
C GLY A 199 -7.10 29.05 3.96
N GLY A 200 -7.60 30.29 3.93
CA GLY A 200 -7.35 31.23 2.82
C GLY A 200 -8.28 31.07 1.63
N ASN A 201 -9.58 30.84 1.87
CA ASN A 201 -10.60 30.65 0.84
C ASN A 201 -10.32 29.48 -0.11
N LEU A 202 -9.91 28.35 0.45
CA LEU A 202 -9.58 27.16 -0.31
C LEU A 202 -10.85 26.43 -0.76
N ARG A 203 -10.95 26.10 -2.06
CA ARG A 203 -11.98 25.19 -2.57
C ARG A 203 -11.74 23.78 -2.05
N VAL A 204 -12.75 23.20 -1.44
CA VAL A 204 -12.72 21.85 -0.88
C VAL A 204 -13.88 21.01 -1.42
N PHE A 205 -13.71 19.69 -1.39
CA PHE A 205 -14.56 18.73 -2.09
C PHE A 205 -14.87 17.52 -1.21
N ARG A 206 -16.07 16.97 -1.30
CA ARG A 206 -16.46 15.72 -0.61
C ARG A 206 -17.47 14.94 -1.45
N ILE A 207 -17.70 13.67 -1.10
CA ILE A 207 -18.73 12.86 -1.75
C ILE A 207 -20.13 13.49 -1.56
N ASN A 208 -20.96 13.42 -2.60
CA ASN A 208 -22.37 13.76 -2.54
C ASN A 208 -23.22 12.52 -2.19
N GLY A 209 -23.40 12.24 -0.90
CA GLY A 209 -24.05 11.00 -0.42
C GLY A 209 -25.54 10.82 -0.78
N GLU A 210 -26.18 11.77 -1.45
CA GLU A 210 -27.61 11.70 -1.78
C GLU A 210 -27.90 10.84 -3.03
N GLY A 211 -26.98 10.78 -3.98
CA GLY A 211 -27.18 10.11 -5.28
C GLY A 211 -27.14 8.58 -5.20
N ALA A 212 -28.03 7.89 -5.94
CA ALA A 212 -28.09 6.43 -5.96
C ALA A 212 -26.78 5.77 -6.45
N LEU A 213 -26.13 6.34 -7.47
CA LEU A 213 -24.82 5.89 -7.93
C LEU A 213 -23.76 6.02 -6.83
N VAL A 214 -23.77 7.13 -6.10
CA VAL A 214 -22.82 7.38 -5.01
C VAL A 214 -22.99 6.36 -3.89
N LYS A 215 -24.22 6.09 -3.45
CA LYS A 215 -24.52 5.05 -2.45
C LYS A 215 -24.01 3.67 -2.88
N ALA A 216 -24.13 3.34 -4.16
CA ALA A 216 -23.57 2.09 -4.70
C ALA A 216 -22.04 2.08 -4.62
N LEU A 217 -21.36 3.19 -4.96
CA LEU A 217 -19.90 3.29 -4.85
C LEU A 217 -19.41 3.25 -3.39
N GLU A 218 -20.11 3.92 -2.47
CA GLU A 218 -19.80 3.91 -1.03
C GLU A 218 -19.85 2.48 -0.47
N SER A 219 -20.81 1.66 -0.91
CA SER A 219 -20.90 0.25 -0.51
C SER A 219 -19.71 -0.61 -0.93
N TRP A 220 -18.86 -0.14 -1.85
CA TRP A 220 -17.64 -0.84 -2.24
C TRP A 220 -16.46 -0.48 -1.34
N ALA A 221 -16.48 0.69 -0.72
CA ALA A 221 -15.41 1.21 0.13
C ALA A 221 -15.57 0.72 1.58
N THR A 222 -15.39 -0.58 1.79
CA THR A 222 -15.62 -1.22 3.09
C THR A 222 -14.35 -1.37 3.95
N VAL A 223 -13.19 -1.04 3.39
CA VAL A 223 -11.89 -1.07 4.08
C VAL A 223 -11.14 0.24 3.88
N PRO A 224 -10.36 0.68 4.88
CA PRO A 224 -9.60 1.92 4.79
C PRO A 224 -8.55 1.86 3.67
N GLN A 225 -8.29 3.01 3.05
CA GLN A 225 -7.24 3.17 2.06
C GLN A 225 -5.91 3.58 2.73
N GLN A 226 -4.83 2.94 2.30
CA GLN A 226 -3.50 3.13 2.87
C GLN A 226 -2.58 3.91 1.93
N ARG A 227 -1.78 4.82 2.51
CA ARG A 227 -0.67 5.48 1.82
C ARG A 227 0.52 4.52 1.68
N TRP A 228 0.35 3.48 0.87
CA TRP A 228 1.40 2.49 0.59
C TRP A 228 2.65 3.11 -0.02
N ASP A 229 2.51 4.22 -0.74
CA ASP A 229 3.64 5.00 -1.24
C ASP A 229 4.54 5.53 -0.12
N ALA A 230 3.94 6.06 0.95
CA ALA A 230 4.69 6.55 2.12
C ALA A 230 5.30 5.38 2.91
N VAL A 231 4.54 4.30 3.10
CA VAL A 231 5.02 3.08 3.75
C VAL A 231 6.25 2.54 3.02
N PHE A 232 6.16 2.36 1.71
CA PHE A 232 7.24 1.77 0.94
C PHE A 232 8.46 2.67 0.83
N ARG A 233 8.31 4.00 0.71
CA ARG A 233 9.45 4.92 0.78
C ARG A 233 10.21 4.76 2.11
N ILE A 234 9.49 4.73 3.23
CA ILE A 234 10.12 4.50 4.54
C ILE A 234 10.80 3.12 4.58
N VAL A 235 10.12 2.05 4.16
CA VAL A 235 10.68 0.69 4.16
C VAL A 235 11.97 0.61 3.35
N VAL A 236 12.00 1.15 2.13
CA VAL A 236 13.21 1.15 1.28
C VAL A 236 14.33 1.93 1.95
N GLN A 237 14.05 3.12 2.49
CA GLN A 237 15.06 3.92 3.18
C GLN A 237 15.60 3.22 4.43
N LEU A 238 14.77 2.48 5.16
CA LEU A 238 15.21 1.64 6.30
C LEU A 238 16.08 0.47 5.83
N LEU A 239 15.76 -0.16 4.69
CA LEU A 239 16.56 -1.25 4.12
C LEU A 239 17.93 -0.76 3.63
N GLU A 240 17.96 0.40 2.96
CA GLU A 240 19.21 1.06 2.54
C GLU A 240 20.04 1.47 3.75
N PHE A 241 19.44 2.11 4.75
CA PHE A 241 20.12 2.44 6.01
C PHE A 241 20.71 1.17 6.69
N ALA A 242 19.96 0.08 6.69
CA ALA A 242 20.41 -1.19 7.26
C ALA A 242 21.52 -1.87 6.44
N SER A 243 21.65 -1.55 5.13
CA SER A 243 22.68 -2.11 4.24
C SER A 243 23.99 -1.32 4.30
N THR A 244 23.93 0.00 4.50
CA THR A 244 25.11 0.90 4.52
C THR A 244 25.67 1.17 5.92
N ARG A 245 25.27 0.39 6.92
CA ARG A 245 25.50 0.63 8.36
C ARG A 245 26.94 1.01 8.73
N ALA A 246 27.12 2.11 9.46
CA ALA A 246 28.38 2.41 10.15
C ALA A 246 28.72 1.37 11.23
N ALA A 247 29.98 0.92 11.26
CA ALA A 247 30.46 -0.11 12.19
C ALA A 247 30.46 0.33 13.66
N GLN A 248 30.52 1.64 13.93
CA GLN A 248 30.60 2.20 15.28
C GLN A 248 29.27 2.88 15.68
N PRO A 249 28.87 2.83 16.97
CA PRO A 249 27.59 3.38 17.43
C PRO A 249 27.41 4.89 17.21
N ALA A 250 28.47 5.69 17.40
CA ALA A 250 28.36 7.15 17.35
C ALA A 250 28.10 7.68 15.92
N PRO A 251 28.86 7.27 14.88
CA PRO A 251 28.53 7.61 13.49
C PRO A 251 27.14 7.14 13.07
N ARG A 252 26.71 5.95 13.50
CA ARG A 252 25.35 5.44 13.22
C ARG A 252 24.26 6.33 13.83
N ALA A 253 24.45 6.82 15.06
CA ALA A 253 23.51 7.74 15.67
C ALA A 253 23.39 9.06 14.88
N VAL A 254 24.49 9.52 14.27
CA VAL A 254 24.46 10.70 13.37
C VAL A 254 23.69 10.39 12.09
N GLU A 255 23.91 9.23 11.47
CA GLU A 255 23.16 8.78 10.29
C GLU A 255 21.65 8.70 10.56
N ILE A 256 21.23 8.20 11.74
CA ILE A 256 19.83 8.21 12.17
C ILE A 256 19.28 9.63 12.20
N GLN A 257 20.00 10.57 12.81
CA GLN A 257 19.56 11.97 12.89
C GLN A 257 19.47 12.64 11.51
N GLN A 258 20.28 12.21 10.54
CA GLN A 258 20.20 12.69 9.15
C GLN A 258 19.04 12.06 8.38
N LEU A 259 18.69 10.81 8.69
CA LEU A 259 17.59 10.08 8.04
C LEU A 259 16.21 10.59 8.48
N LEU A 260 16.02 10.93 9.76
CA LEU A 260 14.69 11.30 10.27
C LEU A 260 14.03 12.49 9.54
N PRO A 261 14.73 13.59 9.23
CA PRO A 261 14.14 14.68 8.44
C PRO A 261 13.69 14.26 7.04
N ILE A 262 14.38 13.28 6.42
CA ILE A 262 14.01 12.74 5.11
C ILE A 262 12.67 11.98 5.21
N LEU A 263 12.47 11.24 6.30
CA LEU A 263 11.26 10.45 6.53
C LEU A 263 10.10 11.27 7.11
N GLU A 264 10.36 12.45 7.67
CA GLU A 264 9.40 13.22 8.48
C GLU A 264 8.06 13.46 7.77
N GLY A 265 8.11 13.78 6.47
CA GLY A 265 6.91 14.00 5.66
C GLY A 265 6.00 12.77 5.61
N ASP A 266 6.58 11.60 5.34
CA ASP A 266 5.85 10.34 5.26
C ASP A 266 5.40 9.85 6.65
N LEU A 267 6.26 10.00 7.67
CA LEU A 267 5.95 9.68 9.06
C LEU A 267 4.76 10.50 9.59
N ARG A 268 4.68 11.79 9.25
CA ARG A 268 3.54 12.65 9.58
C ARG A 268 2.25 12.16 8.95
N TRP A 269 2.28 11.72 7.69
CA TRP A 269 1.11 11.16 7.02
C TRP A 269 0.64 9.86 7.64
N LEU A 270 1.57 9.02 8.08
CA LEU A 270 1.30 7.73 8.70
C LEU A 270 0.99 7.83 10.20
N GLY A 271 1.21 8.99 10.82
CA GLY A 271 0.98 9.21 12.25
C GLY A 271 1.91 8.37 13.14
N THR A 272 3.10 8.01 12.65
CA THR A 272 4.09 7.21 13.40
C THR A 272 5.42 7.94 13.45
N PHE A 273 6.06 7.97 14.61
CA PHE A 273 7.37 8.58 14.81
C PHE A 273 8.19 7.77 15.82
N PRO A 274 9.51 7.66 15.63
CA PRO A 274 10.37 7.09 16.65
C PRO A 274 10.46 8.03 17.86
N ALA A 275 10.32 7.48 19.05
CA ALA A 275 10.57 8.19 20.30
C ALA A 275 11.99 7.86 20.77
N LEU A 276 12.94 8.75 20.47
CA LEU A 276 14.37 8.51 20.70
C LEU A 276 14.83 9.16 22.00
N ARG A 277 15.39 8.36 22.91
CA ARG A 277 16.07 8.86 24.12
C ARG A 277 17.42 9.45 23.75
N GLN A 278 17.95 10.30 24.65
CA GLN A 278 19.29 10.86 24.49
C GLN A 278 20.38 9.80 24.77
N GLY A 279 21.51 9.93 24.07
CA GLY A 279 22.66 9.05 24.21
C GLY A 279 22.83 8.13 23.00
N VAL A 280 24.09 7.87 22.63
CA VAL A 280 24.44 7.14 21.40
C VAL A 280 23.79 5.76 21.34
N GLU A 281 23.95 4.94 22.40
CA GLU A 281 23.35 3.59 22.43
C GLU A 281 21.82 3.66 22.43
N ALA A 282 21.24 4.55 23.25
CA ALA A 282 19.80 4.67 23.37
C ALA A 282 19.12 5.08 22.05
N VAL A 283 19.70 6.04 21.31
CA VAL A 283 19.23 6.43 19.97
C VAL A 283 19.25 5.23 19.01
N ASN A 284 20.32 4.45 19.03
CA ASN A 284 20.47 3.29 18.15
C ASN A 284 19.43 2.20 18.47
N ASP A 285 19.25 1.89 19.75
CA ASP A 285 18.31 0.86 20.20
C ASP A 285 16.84 1.27 19.97
N ASP A 286 16.48 2.50 20.34
CA ASP A 286 15.11 3.01 20.19
C ASP A 286 14.70 3.11 18.72
N PHE A 287 15.64 3.47 17.84
CA PHE A 287 15.42 3.49 16.40
C PHE A 287 15.20 2.09 15.85
N ASP A 288 16.02 1.11 16.25
CA ASP A 288 15.92 -0.27 15.76
C ASP A 288 14.60 -0.92 16.21
N GLU A 289 14.22 -0.71 17.48
CA GLU A 289 12.94 -1.17 18.02
C GLU A 289 11.77 -0.55 17.26
N TRP A 290 11.78 0.77 17.06
CA TRP A 290 10.73 1.46 16.33
C TRP A 290 10.65 0.97 14.87
N ALA A 291 11.77 0.87 14.17
CA ALA A 291 11.82 0.46 12.77
C ALA A 291 11.27 -0.96 12.60
N ILE A 292 11.69 -1.91 13.44
CA ILE A 292 11.17 -3.29 13.44
C ILE A 292 9.67 -3.29 13.73
N ARG A 293 9.22 -2.56 14.75
CA ARG A 293 7.79 -2.48 15.11
C ARG A 293 6.96 -1.91 13.95
N ALA A 294 7.43 -0.84 13.32
CA ALA A 294 6.74 -0.21 12.20
C ALA A 294 6.59 -1.17 11.00
N VAL A 295 7.67 -1.85 10.58
CA VAL A 295 7.58 -2.78 9.45
C VAL A 295 6.78 -4.05 9.77
N ARG A 296 6.83 -4.55 11.01
CA ARG A 296 5.99 -5.69 11.45
C ARG A 296 4.50 -5.32 11.45
N HIS A 297 4.19 -4.10 11.88
CA HIS A 297 2.85 -3.56 11.83
C HIS A 297 2.33 -3.46 10.39
N TRP A 298 3.13 -2.89 9.46
CA TRP A 298 2.75 -2.82 8.04
C TRP A 298 2.70 -4.17 7.33
N ALA A 299 3.48 -5.16 7.78
CA ALA A 299 3.37 -6.55 7.32
C ALA A 299 2.14 -7.28 7.88
N ASN A 300 1.39 -6.63 8.76
CA ASN A 300 0.26 -7.17 9.52
C ASN A 300 0.60 -8.47 10.28
N LEU A 301 1.82 -8.55 10.82
CA LEU A 301 2.30 -9.73 11.56
C LEU A 301 1.76 -9.74 13.00
N GLU A 302 1.39 -8.59 13.56
CA GLU A 302 0.83 -8.45 14.91
C GLU A 302 -0.57 -9.09 15.07
N ALA A 303 -1.35 -9.14 13.98
CA ALA A 303 -2.69 -9.74 13.98
C ALA A 303 -2.66 -11.28 14.11
N THR A 304 -1.53 -11.91 13.77
CA THR A 304 -1.39 -13.38 13.77
C THR A 304 -1.14 -13.92 15.19
N GLU A 305 -0.60 -13.11 16.10
CA GLU A 305 -0.33 -13.49 17.49
C GLU A 305 -1.59 -13.45 18.39
N ARG A 306 -2.68 -12.81 17.95
CA ARG A 306 -3.95 -12.69 18.72
C ARG A 306 -5.00 -13.75 18.37
N ARG A 307 -4.60 -14.99 18.08
CA ARG A 307 -5.56 -16.10 17.94
C ARG A 307 -5.16 -17.29 18.82
N PRO A 308 -5.59 -17.35 20.10
CA PRO A 308 -5.79 -18.64 20.72
C PRO A 308 -7.04 -19.25 20.12
N ASP A 309 -6.86 -20.46 19.59
CA ASP A 309 -7.89 -21.37 19.12
C ASP A 309 -9.07 -21.43 20.10
N ARG A 310 -10.19 -20.78 19.75
CA ARG A 310 -11.50 -21.10 20.34
C ARG A 310 -12.21 -22.01 19.35
N THR A 311 -11.88 -23.29 19.43
CA THR A 311 -12.78 -24.35 19.02
C THR A 311 -14.12 -24.14 19.75
N PRO A 312 -15.27 -24.14 19.04
CA PRO A 312 -16.55 -24.14 19.72
C PRO A 312 -16.70 -25.49 20.42
N LYS A 313 -16.72 -25.49 21.75
CA LYS A 313 -17.27 -26.61 22.51
C LYS A 313 -18.70 -26.80 22.04
N THR A 314 -18.94 -27.88 21.30
CA THR A 314 -20.27 -28.41 21.04
C THR A 314 -20.95 -28.65 22.38
N ASP A 315 -21.93 -27.81 22.67
CA ASP A 315 -22.80 -27.97 23.83
C ASP A 315 -23.65 -29.21 23.60
N ARG A 316 -23.42 -30.25 24.40
CA ARG A 316 -24.25 -31.47 24.39
C ARG A 316 -25.57 -31.11 25.07
N SER A 317 -26.62 -30.95 24.27
CA SER A 317 -28.00 -30.92 24.76
C SER A 317 -28.29 -32.16 25.64
N PRO A 318 -28.98 -32.01 26.79
CA PRO A 318 -29.37 -33.15 27.60
C PRO A 318 -30.63 -33.82 27.02
N SER A 319 -30.63 -35.16 26.98
CA SER A 319 -31.79 -35.99 26.63
C SER A 319 -33.03 -35.68 27.49
N PRO A 320 -34.24 -35.76 26.93
CA PRO A 320 -35.47 -35.58 27.71
C PRO A 320 -35.79 -36.82 28.55
N ARG A 321 -36.01 -36.63 29.86
CA ARG A 321 -36.59 -37.62 30.77
C ARG A 321 -38.07 -37.82 30.44
N ALA A 322 -38.49 -39.08 30.34
CA ALA A 322 -39.88 -39.50 30.18
C ALA A 322 -40.78 -39.07 31.37
N PRO A 323 -42.07 -38.79 31.15
CA PRO A 323 -43.00 -38.53 32.23
C PRO A 323 -43.43 -39.84 32.91
N ARG A 324 -43.36 -39.86 34.25
CA ARG A 324 -44.06 -40.85 35.07
C ARG A 324 -45.52 -40.43 35.20
N SER A 325 -46.39 -41.37 34.87
CA SER A 325 -47.83 -41.37 35.07
C SER A 325 -48.24 -41.19 36.53
N GLY A 326 -49.34 -40.45 36.74
CA GLY A 326 -50.01 -40.31 38.02
C GLY A 326 -51.34 -39.57 37.87
N LEU A 327 -52.42 -40.37 37.82
CA LEU A 327 -53.87 -40.07 37.81
C LEU A 327 -54.49 -39.66 36.47
#